data_AF-A0A453LLJ6-F1
#
_entry.id   AF-A0A453LLJ6-F1
#
_cell.length_a   1.000
_cell.length_b   1.000
_cell.length_c   1.000
_cell.angle_alpha   90.00
_cell.angle_beta   90.00
_cell.angle_gamma   90.00
#
_symmetry.space_group_name_H-M   'P 1'
#
loop_
_entity.id
_entity.type
_entity.pdbx_description
1 polymer ?
#
loop_
_entity_poly.entity_id
_entity_poly.type
_entity_poly.pdbx_seq_one_letter_code
_entity_poly.pdbx_strand_id
1 'polypeptide(L)'
;KVLGCSWLKLAQDGHKGDDIGKSLEKLLIEWGIERVCTITVDNASSNDTCLAYMKRSLTNARSRYLGMRCVAHIINLVVQDGLKIMCHPRNRIRSAIKFVRASPTRLDLFKKCVQLSKVVSKGLINIDVVTRWNSTFIMLETAEKFERAFEQYALQDPNYKTELEKTGPEPKPDTPDQRGPPTQSDWVYVREFKQFLQHFYLLTNKVSGTKYVTANTFLEDIADVHFMLGEWSDHVICGDGEIFKCMATKMKTKYEKYWGDPEKMNKYIFIAAILDPSCLVLILYARTKESHFFKDMIEDTYGSIIGHDTTRKV
;
A
#
# COMPACT_ATOMS: atom_id res chain seq x y z
N LYS A 1 -7.40 -6.35 -29.73
CA LYS A 1 -7.60 -4.98 -29.17
C LYS A 1 -6.87 -4.95 -27.83
N VAL A 2 -5.82 -4.15 -27.72
CA VAL A 2 -4.98 -4.06 -26.51
C VAL A 2 -5.83 -3.54 -25.36
N LEU A 3 -5.80 -4.23 -24.22
CA LEU A 3 -6.26 -3.72 -22.93
C LEU A 3 -5.28 -2.61 -22.50
N GLY A 4 -5.45 -1.41 -23.03
CA GLY A 4 -4.64 -0.25 -22.64
C GLY A 4 -5.09 0.28 -21.29
N CYS A 5 -4.18 0.37 -20.32
CA CYS A 5 -4.38 1.15 -19.10
C CYS A 5 -3.77 2.54 -19.30
N SER A 6 -4.59 3.59 -19.26
CA SER A 6 -4.11 4.97 -19.28
C SER A 6 -4.39 5.62 -17.93
N TRP A 7 -3.35 6.18 -17.29
CA TRP A 7 -3.51 6.94 -16.06
C TRP A 7 -3.91 8.38 -16.40
N LEU A 8 -5.07 8.80 -15.92
CA LEU A 8 -5.63 10.12 -16.19
C LEU A 8 -5.65 10.97 -14.92
N LYS A 9 -5.10 12.18 -15.01
CA LYS A 9 -5.32 13.22 -13.99
C LYS A 9 -6.45 14.13 -14.48
N LEU A 10 -7.67 13.91 -13.99
CA LEU A 10 -8.90 14.49 -14.54
C LEU A 10 -9.32 15.84 -13.95
N ALA A 11 -8.52 16.48 -13.11
CA ALA A 11 -8.90 17.75 -12.49
C ALA A 11 -8.36 18.94 -13.31
N GLN A 12 -9.09 19.34 -14.35
CA GLN A 12 -8.93 20.67 -14.97
C GLN A 12 -10.03 21.65 -14.53
N ASP A 13 -11.27 21.18 -14.31
CA ASP A 13 -12.43 22.08 -14.10
C ASP A 13 -13.17 21.93 -12.76
N GLY A 14 -12.80 20.98 -11.89
CA GLY A 14 -13.41 20.81 -10.56
C GLY A 14 -13.00 19.53 -9.81
N HIS A 15 -13.16 19.52 -8.49
CA HIS A 15 -12.90 18.34 -7.64
C HIS A 15 -14.18 17.58 -7.24
N LYS A 16 -15.36 18.02 -7.72
CA LYS A 16 -16.61 17.30 -7.46
C LYS A 16 -16.69 16.07 -8.38
N GLY A 17 -17.28 14.99 -7.87
CA GLY A 17 -17.32 13.72 -8.60
C GLY A 17 -18.02 13.77 -9.95
N ASP A 18 -19.10 14.54 -10.08
CA ASP A 18 -19.80 14.71 -11.36
C ASP A 18 -18.93 15.43 -12.40
N ASP A 19 -18.12 16.41 -11.98
CA ASP A 19 -17.21 17.14 -12.89
C ASP A 19 -16.09 16.22 -13.40
N ILE A 20 -15.58 15.34 -12.53
CA ILE A 20 -14.63 14.29 -12.90
C ILE A 20 -15.28 13.32 -13.90
N GLY A 21 -16.53 12.92 -13.67
CA GLY A 21 -17.29 12.04 -14.56
C GLY A 21 -17.50 12.64 -15.95
N LYS A 22 -17.94 13.89 -16.04
CA LYS A 22 -18.09 14.63 -17.31
C LYS A 22 -16.77 14.75 -18.06
N SER A 23 -15.69 15.04 -17.34
CA SER A 23 -14.35 15.14 -17.93
C SER A 23 -13.88 13.80 -18.49
N LEU A 24 -14.14 12.70 -17.78
CA LEU A 24 -13.84 11.34 -18.25
C LEU A 24 -14.67 10.98 -19.49
N GLU A 25 -15.98 11.26 -19.47
CA GLU A 25 -16.87 11.01 -20.61
C GLU A 25 -16.39 11.76 -21.87
N LYS A 26 -16.05 13.05 -21.74
CA LYS A 26 -15.49 13.84 -22.84
C LYS A 26 -14.24 13.19 -23.44
N LEU A 27 -13.31 12.73 -22.60
CA LEU A 27 -12.10 12.04 -23.07
C LEU A 27 -12.41 10.71 -23.74
N LEU A 28 -13.36 9.93 -23.23
CA LEU A 28 -13.76 8.67 -23.86
C LEU A 28 -14.34 8.92 -25.27
N ILE A 29 -15.12 9.99 -25.45
CA ILE A 29 -15.64 10.42 -26.76
C ILE A 29 -14.50 10.85 -27.68
N GLU A 30 -13.61 11.73 -27.20
CA GLU A 30 -12.45 12.22 -27.97
C GLU A 30 -11.52 11.08 -28.42
N TRP A 31 -11.38 10.03 -27.61
CA TRP A 31 -10.58 8.85 -27.93
C TRP A 31 -11.33 7.78 -28.74
N GLY A 32 -12.62 7.97 -29.02
CA GLY A 32 -13.46 6.98 -29.71
C GLY A 32 -13.65 5.68 -28.93
N ILE A 33 -13.61 5.73 -27.59
CA ILE A 33 -13.78 4.56 -26.71
C ILE A 33 -15.26 4.42 -26.34
N GLU A 34 -15.95 3.54 -27.06
CA GLU A 34 -17.39 3.31 -26.86
C GLU A 34 -17.72 2.21 -25.83
N ARG A 35 -16.76 1.34 -25.50
CA ARG A 35 -16.98 0.17 -24.65
C ARG A 35 -15.98 0.16 -23.50
N VAL A 36 -16.48 0.42 -22.30
CA VAL A 36 -15.70 0.43 -21.05
C VAL A 36 -16.10 -0.78 -20.21
N CYS A 37 -15.12 -1.62 -19.85
CA CYS A 37 -15.33 -2.78 -18.99
C CYS A 37 -15.36 -2.39 -17.51
N THR A 38 -14.35 -1.65 -17.07
CA THR A 38 -14.13 -1.22 -15.70
C THR A 38 -13.35 0.09 -15.66
N ILE A 39 -13.50 0.83 -14.58
CA ILE A 39 -12.83 2.09 -14.25
C ILE A 39 -12.22 1.90 -12.87
N THR A 40 -10.89 2.03 -12.79
CA THR A 40 -10.15 1.93 -11.53
C THR A 40 -9.93 3.30 -10.92
N VAL A 41 -10.35 3.48 -9.67
CA VAL A 41 -10.27 4.75 -8.94
C VAL A 41 -9.66 4.54 -7.56
N ASP A 42 -9.06 5.58 -6.98
CA ASP A 42 -8.64 5.54 -5.57
C ASP A 42 -9.85 5.62 -4.61
N ASN A 43 -9.60 5.51 -3.31
CA ASN A 43 -10.66 5.41 -2.31
C ASN A 43 -11.11 6.80 -1.79
N ALA A 44 -11.38 7.72 -2.72
CA ALA A 44 -11.95 9.04 -2.43
C ALA A 44 -13.47 9.04 -2.66
N SER A 45 -14.23 9.74 -1.82
CA SER A 45 -15.70 9.81 -1.91
C SER A 45 -16.20 10.46 -3.20
N SER A 46 -15.46 11.42 -3.75
CA SER A 46 -15.79 12.01 -5.07
C SER A 46 -15.82 10.97 -6.19
N ASN A 47 -15.05 9.89 -6.08
CA ASN A 47 -15.05 8.85 -7.10
C ASN A 47 -16.33 8.02 -7.09
N ASP A 48 -17.04 7.95 -5.96
CA ASP A 48 -18.32 7.23 -5.89
C ASP A 48 -19.37 7.97 -6.71
N THR A 49 -19.40 9.30 -6.60
CA THR A 49 -20.24 10.17 -7.42
C THR A 49 -19.82 10.12 -8.90
N CYS A 50 -18.51 10.14 -9.20
CA CYS A 50 -17.99 9.96 -10.56
C CYS A 50 -18.44 8.63 -11.18
N LEU A 51 -18.26 7.51 -10.47
CA LEU A 51 -18.69 6.19 -10.94
C LEU A 51 -20.21 6.12 -11.12
N ALA A 52 -21.00 6.76 -10.25
CA ALA A 52 -22.45 6.86 -10.41
C ALA A 52 -22.82 7.65 -11.68
N TYR A 53 -22.10 8.74 -11.98
CA TYR A 53 -22.25 9.47 -13.23
C TYR A 53 -21.93 8.58 -14.45
N MET A 54 -20.77 7.93 -14.45
CA MET A 54 -20.34 7.07 -15.57
C MET A 54 -21.31 5.91 -15.81
N LYS A 55 -21.87 5.31 -14.77
CA LYS A 55 -22.90 4.25 -14.91
C LYS A 55 -24.15 4.73 -15.63
N ARG A 56 -24.54 5.99 -15.47
CA ARG A 56 -25.72 6.58 -16.13
C ARG A 56 -25.42 7.00 -17.56
N SER A 57 -24.26 7.58 -17.80
CA SER A 57 -23.83 8.09 -19.11
C SER A 57 -23.47 6.97 -20.09
N LEU A 58 -22.80 5.91 -19.61
CA LEU A 58 -22.37 4.80 -20.47
C LEU A 58 -23.54 3.85 -20.75
N THR A 59 -24.27 4.09 -21.85
CA THR A 59 -25.34 3.23 -22.36
C THR A 59 -24.90 1.78 -22.62
N ASN A 60 -23.60 1.58 -22.89
CA ASN A 60 -22.97 0.28 -23.13
C ASN A 60 -22.12 -0.24 -21.95
N ALA A 61 -22.22 0.36 -20.75
CA ALA A 61 -21.61 -0.22 -19.55
C ALA A 61 -22.35 -1.51 -19.16
N ARG A 62 -22.07 -2.61 -19.85
CA ARG A 62 -22.65 -3.94 -19.63
C ARG A 62 -22.24 -4.59 -18.31
N SER A 63 -21.54 -3.85 -17.46
CA SER A 63 -20.80 -4.37 -16.34
C SER A 63 -21.41 -3.86 -15.04
N ARG A 64 -22.06 -4.76 -14.30
CA ARG A 64 -22.36 -4.58 -12.86
C ARG A 64 -21.09 -4.28 -12.02
N TYR A 65 -19.90 -4.43 -12.62
CA TYR A 65 -18.58 -4.27 -12.02
C TYR A 65 -17.79 -3.09 -12.60
N LEU A 66 -18.47 -2.04 -13.09
CA LEU A 66 -17.81 -0.88 -13.72
C LEU A 66 -16.79 -0.18 -12.80
N GLY A 67 -16.99 -0.21 -11.47
CA GLY A 67 -16.08 0.44 -10.52
C GLY A 67 -15.13 -0.55 -9.85
N MET A 68 -13.83 -0.30 -9.94
CA MET A 68 -12.80 -1.03 -9.20
C MET A 68 -12.02 -0.05 -8.31
N ARG A 69 -11.75 -0.45 -7.05
CA ARG A 69 -10.79 0.29 -6.22
C ARG A 69 -9.37 -0.07 -6.62
N CYS A 70 -8.47 0.92 -6.63
CA CYS A 70 -7.06 0.70 -6.92
C CYS A 70 -6.41 -0.20 -5.86
N VAL A 71 -5.89 -1.37 -6.28
CA VAL A 71 -5.23 -2.35 -5.41
C VAL A 71 -4.06 -1.72 -4.64
N ALA A 72 -3.18 -0.97 -5.33
CA ALA A 72 -2.07 -0.26 -4.69
C ALA A 72 -2.54 0.72 -3.60
N HIS A 73 -3.68 1.38 -3.82
CA HIS A 73 -4.26 2.28 -2.82
C HIS A 73 -4.82 1.51 -1.62
N ILE A 74 -5.47 0.37 -1.83
CA ILE A 74 -5.95 -0.47 -0.73
C ILE A 74 -4.78 -1.00 0.10
N ILE A 75 -3.70 -1.47 -0.53
CA ILE A 75 -2.47 -1.89 0.18
C ILE A 75 -1.92 -0.73 1.00
N ASN A 76 -1.88 0.50 0.45
CA ASN A 76 -1.49 1.67 1.22
C ASN A 76 -2.37 1.86 2.47
N LEU A 77 -3.69 1.71 2.37
CA LEU A 77 -4.58 1.82 3.53
C LEU A 77 -4.32 0.72 4.57
N VAL A 78 -4.09 -0.51 4.12
CA VAL A 78 -3.76 -1.66 4.98
C VAL A 78 -2.48 -1.38 5.76
N VAL A 79 -1.38 -1.05 5.08
CA VAL A 79 -0.08 -0.80 5.71
C VAL A 79 -0.11 0.42 6.62
N GLN A 80 -0.84 1.48 6.24
CA GLN A 80 -0.99 2.67 7.08
C GLN A 80 -1.66 2.36 8.42
N ASP A 81 -2.63 1.44 8.46
CA ASP A 81 -3.24 1.02 9.74
C ASP A 81 -2.24 0.25 10.62
N GLY A 82 -1.35 -0.55 10.02
CA GLY A 82 -0.25 -1.19 10.74
C GLY A 82 0.78 -0.18 11.27
N LEU A 83 1.16 0.80 10.45
CA LEU A 83 2.11 1.87 10.81
C LEU A 83 1.64 2.74 12.00
N LYS A 84 0.36 2.70 12.36
CA LYS A 84 -0.14 3.38 13.58
C LYS A 84 0.37 2.73 14.86
N ILE A 85 0.67 1.42 14.84
CA ILE A 85 1.28 0.71 15.97
C ILE A 85 2.73 1.17 16.15
N MET A 86 3.46 1.33 15.05
CA MET A 86 4.84 1.85 15.00
C MET A 86 4.98 3.37 15.17
N CYS A 87 3.95 4.07 15.67
CA CYS A 87 3.96 5.52 15.62
C CYS A 87 5.15 6.16 16.34
N HIS A 88 5.62 5.56 17.43
CA HIS A 88 6.69 6.11 18.27
C HIS A 88 8.08 6.11 17.59
N PRO A 89 8.71 4.96 17.22
CA PRO A 89 10.02 4.97 16.55
C PRO A 89 10.00 5.76 15.24
N ARG A 90 8.91 5.61 14.47
CA ARG A 90 8.73 6.33 13.21
C ARG A 90 8.74 7.85 13.42
N ASN A 91 8.03 8.35 14.42
CA ASN A 91 7.90 9.79 14.64
C ASN A 91 9.20 10.40 15.16
N ARG A 92 9.95 9.71 16.04
CA ARG A 92 11.28 10.16 16.47
C ARG A 92 12.28 10.25 15.32
N ILE A 93 12.34 9.21 14.47
CA ILE A 93 13.18 9.23 13.27
C ILE A 93 12.76 10.35 12.33
N ARG A 94 11.46 10.51 12.07
CA ARG A 94 10.95 11.59 11.23
C ARG A 94 11.32 12.97 11.79
N SER A 95 11.24 13.18 13.11
CA SER A 95 11.63 14.44 13.76
C SER A 95 13.13 14.69 13.70
N ALA A 96 13.97 13.67 13.90
CA ALA A 96 15.42 13.75 13.72
C ALA A 96 15.80 14.17 12.30
N ILE A 97 15.16 13.56 11.30
CA ILE A 97 15.37 13.90 9.88
C ILE A 97 14.96 15.35 9.62
N LYS A 98 13.80 15.80 10.13
CA LYS A 98 13.39 17.21 10.02
C LYS A 98 14.40 18.15 10.64
N PHE A 99 14.90 17.82 11.83
CA PHE A 99 15.86 18.64 12.54
C PHE A 99 17.14 18.84 11.71
N VAL A 100 17.75 17.74 11.26
CA VAL A 100 18.98 17.76 10.46
C VAL A 100 18.79 18.54 9.16
N ARG A 101 17.61 18.45 8.56
CA ARG A 101 17.29 19.12 7.30
C ARG A 101 16.76 20.55 7.46
N ALA A 102 16.55 21.03 8.68
CA ALA A 102 15.95 22.33 8.94
C ALA A 102 16.84 23.50 8.48
N SER A 103 18.17 23.31 8.44
CA SER A 103 19.10 24.32 7.94
C SER A 103 20.34 23.69 7.28
N PRO A 104 21.02 24.42 6.38
CA PRO A 104 22.29 23.97 5.79
C PRO A 104 23.35 23.64 6.84
N THR A 105 23.45 24.45 7.91
CA THR A 105 24.42 24.25 9.00
C THR A 105 24.20 22.92 9.73
N ARG A 106 22.95 22.58 10.07
CA ARG A 106 22.61 21.30 10.71
C ARG A 106 22.90 20.12 9.77
N LEU A 107 22.58 20.28 8.49
CA LEU A 107 22.86 19.25 7.48
C LEU A 107 24.37 19.02 7.31
N ASP A 108 25.18 20.08 7.32
CA ASP A 108 26.64 19.97 7.19
C ASP A 108 27.28 19.36 8.44
N LEU A 109 26.78 19.68 9.64
CA LEU A 109 27.19 18.97 10.85
C LEU A 109 26.86 17.47 10.75
N PHE A 110 25.67 17.12 10.27
CA PHE A 110 25.30 15.73 10.09
C PHE A 110 26.19 15.01 9.08
N LYS A 111 26.55 15.65 7.95
CA LYS A 111 27.53 15.08 7.01
C LYS A 111 28.89 14.81 7.67
N LYS A 112 29.34 15.68 8.58
CA LYS A 112 30.56 15.42 9.38
C LYS A 112 30.38 14.20 10.29
N CYS A 113 29.23 14.07 10.96
CA CYS A 113 28.90 12.88 11.77
C CYS A 113 28.89 11.60 10.93
N VAL A 114 28.34 11.63 9.71
CA VAL A 114 28.38 10.50 8.75
C VAL A 114 29.81 10.07 8.45
N GLN A 115 30.71 11.02 8.21
CA GLN A 115 32.13 10.76 7.95
C GLN A 115 32.84 10.17 9.19
N LEU A 116 32.63 10.78 10.37
CA LEU A 116 33.20 10.32 11.64
C LEU A 116 32.73 8.91 12.01
N SER A 117 31.46 8.60 11.79
CA SER A 117 30.86 7.28 12.02
C SER A 117 31.23 6.24 10.96
N LYS A 118 32.01 6.62 9.93
CA LYS A 118 32.43 5.76 8.81
C LYS A 118 31.24 5.08 8.13
N VAL A 119 30.12 5.79 7.97
CA VAL A 119 28.93 5.26 7.30
C VAL A 119 29.23 5.13 5.80
N VAL A 120 29.08 3.93 5.27
CA VAL A 120 29.39 3.59 3.85
C VAL A 120 28.25 3.99 2.90
N SER A 121 27.03 4.15 3.43
CA SER A 121 25.83 4.48 2.66
C SER A 121 25.94 5.86 1.99
N LYS A 122 25.68 5.90 0.67
CA LYS A 122 25.51 7.14 -0.12
C LYS A 122 24.05 7.61 -0.19
N GLY A 123 23.14 6.95 0.52
CA GLY A 123 21.72 7.27 0.49
C GLY A 123 21.43 8.68 1.00
N LEU A 124 20.44 9.35 0.41
CA LEU A 124 19.98 10.65 0.88
C LEU A 124 18.90 10.46 1.95
N ILE A 125 19.13 11.02 3.14
CA ILE A 125 18.12 11.04 4.19
C ILE A 125 17.02 12.02 3.80
N ASN A 126 15.84 11.48 3.49
CA ASN A 126 14.67 12.25 3.10
C ASN A 126 13.50 11.95 4.03
N ILE A 127 12.68 12.98 4.24
CA ILE A 127 11.43 12.85 4.97
C ILE A 127 10.39 12.14 4.11
N ASP A 128 9.61 11.24 4.72
CA ASP A 128 8.52 10.57 4.03
C ASP A 128 7.32 11.48 3.72
N VAL A 129 6.51 11.05 2.76
CA VAL A 129 5.18 11.58 2.52
C VAL A 129 4.20 10.74 3.34
N VAL A 130 3.64 11.33 4.40
CA VAL A 130 2.84 10.61 5.42
C VAL A 130 1.70 9.79 4.81
N THR A 131 1.12 10.25 3.70
CA THR A 131 0.00 9.57 3.02
C THR A 131 0.43 8.43 2.10
N ARG A 132 1.74 8.28 1.81
CA ARG A 132 2.32 7.26 0.91
C ARG A 132 3.29 6.38 1.68
N TRP A 133 2.79 5.24 2.12
CA TRP A 133 3.53 4.34 3.01
C TRP A 133 4.88 3.86 2.42
N ASN A 134 4.99 3.68 1.09
CA ASN A 134 6.25 3.33 0.42
C ASN A 134 7.39 4.33 0.73
N SER A 135 7.06 5.61 0.83
CA SER A 135 8.05 6.64 1.18
C SER A 135 8.48 6.54 2.65
N THR A 136 7.60 6.09 3.54
CA THR A 136 7.92 5.77 4.94
C THR A 136 8.88 4.59 5.00
N PHE A 137 8.62 3.52 4.22
CA PHE A 137 9.54 2.39 4.13
C PHE A 137 10.95 2.81 3.68
N ILE A 138 11.06 3.57 2.59
CA ILE A 138 12.34 4.08 2.08
C ILE A 138 13.04 4.98 3.11
N MET A 139 12.28 5.84 3.79
CA MET A 139 12.83 6.69 4.86
C MET A 139 13.44 5.85 5.97
N LEU A 140 12.72 4.84 6.48
CA LEU A 140 13.18 3.97 7.56
C LEU A 140 14.39 3.12 7.13
N GLU A 141 14.32 2.50 5.95
CA GLU A 141 15.43 1.71 5.38
C GLU A 141 16.69 2.56 5.17
N THR A 142 16.53 3.82 4.75
CA THR A 142 17.66 4.72 4.59
C THR A 142 18.19 5.18 5.94
N ALA A 143 17.32 5.62 6.84
CA ALA A 143 17.69 6.18 8.15
C ALA A 143 18.45 5.16 9.01
N GLU A 144 18.06 3.90 8.98
CA GLU A 144 18.74 2.81 9.70
C GLU A 144 20.24 2.72 9.34
N LYS A 145 20.58 2.91 8.05
CA LYS A 145 21.99 2.92 7.60
C LYS A 145 22.80 4.08 8.19
N PHE A 146 22.14 5.08 8.76
CA PHE A 146 22.71 6.28 9.35
C PHE A 146 22.54 6.36 10.89
N GLU A 147 22.11 5.28 11.55
CA GLU A 147 21.94 5.22 13.02
C GLU A 147 23.14 5.80 13.78
N ARG A 148 24.35 5.31 13.51
CA ARG A 148 25.58 5.81 14.14
C ARG A 148 25.84 7.30 13.87
N ALA A 149 25.37 7.84 12.75
CA ALA A 149 25.52 9.26 12.46
C ALA A 149 24.55 10.10 13.30
N PHE A 150 23.32 9.62 13.54
CA PHE A 150 22.37 10.25 14.46
C PHE A 150 22.85 10.22 15.91
N GLU A 151 23.46 9.11 16.35
CA GLU A 151 24.08 9.00 17.67
C GLU A 151 25.23 10.00 17.84
N GLN A 152 26.13 10.07 16.87
CA GLN A 152 27.22 11.07 16.89
C GLN A 152 26.68 12.50 16.85
N TYR A 153 25.60 12.76 16.10
CA TYR A 153 24.98 14.09 16.07
C TYR A 153 24.52 14.53 17.46
N ALA A 154 23.91 13.62 18.23
CA ALA A 154 23.47 13.90 19.59
C ALA A 154 24.60 14.24 20.56
N LEU A 155 25.83 13.78 20.29
CA LEU A 155 27.02 14.13 21.08
C LEU A 155 27.62 15.49 20.66
N GLN A 156 27.45 15.88 19.39
CA GLN A 156 28.07 17.09 18.83
C GLN A 156 27.20 18.35 18.99
N ASP A 157 25.88 18.20 18.99
CA ASP A 157 24.93 19.32 19.12
C ASP A 157 24.09 19.16 20.40
N PRO A 158 24.41 19.89 21.49
CA PRO A 158 23.65 19.83 22.74
C PRO A 158 22.18 20.22 22.57
N ASN A 159 21.84 21.05 21.57
CA ASN A 159 20.47 21.48 21.32
C ASN A 159 19.62 20.38 20.65
N TYR A 160 20.26 19.40 20.00
CA TYR A 160 19.57 18.33 19.29
C TYR A 160 18.57 17.58 20.18
N LYS A 161 19.05 17.14 21.35
CA LYS A 161 18.21 16.41 22.29
C LYS A 161 17.08 17.29 22.84
N THR A 162 17.43 18.48 23.34
CA THR A 162 16.47 19.39 23.97
C THR A 162 15.39 19.90 23.01
N GLU A 163 15.72 20.18 21.74
CA GLU A 163 14.71 20.59 20.75
C GLU A 163 13.80 19.43 20.35
N LEU A 164 14.35 18.22 20.17
CA LEU A 164 13.55 17.05 19.81
C LEU A 164 12.63 16.60 20.95
N GLU A 165 13.02 16.75 22.21
CA GLU A 165 12.18 16.50 23.39
C GLU A 165 11.00 17.47 23.49
N LYS A 166 11.11 18.66 22.89
CA LYS A 166 10.03 19.66 22.80
C LYS A 166 9.18 19.52 21.54
N THR A 167 9.59 18.69 20.59
CA THR A 167 8.95 18.58 19.27
C THR A 167 8.03 17.36 19.21
N GLY A 168 6.71 17.59 19.22
CA GLY A 168 5.71 16.56 19.04
C GLY A 168 4.47 16.81 19.91
N PRO A 169 3.41 16.00 19.75
CA PRO A 169 2.28 16.04 20.67
C PRO A 169 2.74 15.67 22.09
N GLU A 170 2.15 16.31 23.10
CA GLU A 170 2.39 15.93 24.48
C GLU A 170 2.03 14.45 24.73
N PRO A 171 2.84 13.73 25.52
CA PRO A 171 2.58 12.33 25.82
C PRO A 171 1.26 12.21 26.58
N LYS A 172 0.41 11.28 26.13
CA LYS A 172 -0.77 10.88 26.89
C LYS A 172 -0.36 9.86 27.96
N PRO A 173 -1.06 9.78 29.11
CA PRO A 173 -0.68 8.93 30.24
C PRO A 173 -0.41 7.47 29.87
N ASP A 174 -1.16 6.93 28.89
CA ASP A 174 -1.10 5.52 28.49
C ASP A 174 -0.38 5.29 27.14
N THR A 175 0.40 6.26 26.65
CA THR A 175 1.09 6.14 25.37
C THR A 175 2.58 6.42 25.47
N PRO A 176 3.45 5.66 24.76
CA PRO A 176 4.88 5.94 24.73
C PRO A 176 5.20 7.37 24.26
N ASP A 177 6.08 8.09 24.97
CA ASP A 177 6.46 9.46 24.63
C ASP A 177 7.19 9.54 23.29
N GLN A 178 6.52 10.06 22.26
CA GLN A 178 7.02 10.07 20.88
C GLN A 178 8.06 11.17 20.60
N ARG A 179 8.48 11.91 21.62
CA ARG A 179 9.45 13.01 21.53
C ARG A 179 10.87 12.51 21.79
N GLY A 180 11.85 13.34 21.45
CA GLY A 180 13.27 13.07 21.64
C GLY A 180 13.97 12.42 20.45
N PRO A 181 15.30 12.25 20.54
CA PRO A 181 16.10 11.62 19.50
C PRO A 181 15.80 10.11 19.39
N PRO A 182 16.06 9.48 18.24
CA PRO A 182 15.98 8.03 18.07
C PRO A 182 16.88 7.30 19.08
N THR A 183 16.35 6.31 19.77
CA THR A 183 17.06 5.49 20.76
C THR A 183 17.50 4.14 20.18
N GLN A 184 18.33 3.39 20.91
CA GLN A 184 18.72 2.04 20.50
C GLN A 184 17.50 1.12 20.27
N SER A 185 16.47 1.24 21.13
CA SER A 185 15.23 0.47 20.98
C SER A 185 14.50 0.84 19.69
N ASP A 186 14.46 2.13 19.32
CA ASP A 186 13.83 2.57 18.07
C ASP A 186 14.49 1.91 16.85
N TRP A 187 15.82 1.80 16.84
CA TRP A 187 16.55 1.14 15.75
C TRP A 187 16.36 -0.37 15.72
N VAL A 188 16.23 -1.03 16.87
CA VAL A 188 15.89 -2.47 16.92
C VAL A 188 14.53 -2.69 16.27
N TYR A 189 13.51 -1.93 16.69
CA TYR A 189 12.18 -2.01 16.08
C TYR A 189 12.22 -1.75 14.57
N VAL A 190 12.93 -0.71 14.11
CA VAL A 190 13.02 -0.38 12.67
C VAL A 190 13.58 -1.55 11.85
N ARG A 191 14.60 -2.26 12.36
CA ARG A 191 15.19 -3.40 11.66
C ARG A 191 14.22 -4.58 11.53
N GLU A 192 13.45 -4.85 12.56
CA GLU A 192 12.42 -5.90 12.55
C GLU A 192 11.26 -5.53 11.63
N PHE A 193 10.71 -4.31 11.78
CA PHE A 193 9.59 -3.84 10.96
C PHE A 193 9.94 -3.67 9.50
N LYS A 194 11.19 -3.35 9.16
CA LYS A 194 11.62 -3.28 7.76
C LYS A 194 11.41 -4.62 7.05
N GLN A 195 11.72 -5.74 7.70
CA GLN A 195 11.54 -7.08 7.12
C GLN A 195 10.06 -7.35 6.85
N PHE A 196 9.20 -6.97 7.81
CA PHE A 196 7.75 -7.05 7.68
C PHE A 196 7.23 -6.21 6.50
N LEU A 197 7.60 -4.93 6.45
CA LEU A 197 7.13 -3.98 5.44
C LEU A 197 7.69 -4.26 4.04
N GLN A 198 8.84 -4.92 3.93
CA GLN A 198 9.49 -5.20 2.66
C GLN A 198 8.59 -6.01 1.71
N HIS A 199 7.83 -6.98 2.24
CA HIS A 199 6.88 -7.77 1.48
C HIS A 199 5.84 -6.89 0.79
N PHE A 200 5.23 -5.98 1.54
CA PHE A 200 4.27 -5.02 1.01
C PHE A 200 4.93 -4.06 0.00
N TYR A 201 6.21 -3.74 0.16
CA TYR A 201 6.88 -2.71 -0.64
C TYR A 201 7.13 -3.25 -2.04
N LEU A 202 7.64 -4.49 -2.09
CA LEU A 202 7.77 -5.25 -3.33
C LEU A 202 6.41 -5.43 -4.01
N LEU A 203 5.38 -5.83 -3.24
CA LEU A 203 4.03 -5.99 -3.78
C LEU A 203 3.47 -4.68 -4.34
N THR A 204 3.60 -3.57 -3.61
CA THR A 204 3.09 -2.26 -4.06
C THR A 204 3.80 -1.81 -5.34
N ASN A 205 5.10 -2.04 -5.45
CA ASN A 205 5.85 -1.76 -6.69
C ASN A 205 5.40 -2.64 -7.85
N LYS A 206 5.10 -3.93 -7.59
CA LYS A 206 4.52 -4.86 -8.57
C LYS A 206 3.16 -4.36 -9.07
N VAL A 207 2.22 -4.09 -8.16
CA VAL A 207 0.85 -3.70 -8.55
C VAL A 207 0.73 -2.26 -9.06
N SER A 208 1.75 -1.42 -8.84
CA SER A 208 1.81 -0.05 -9.38
C SER A 208 2.52 0.03 -10.74
N GLY A 209 2.90 -1.11 -11.32
CA GLY A 209 3.55 -1.19 -12.62
C GLY A 209 2.69 -0.58 -13.74
N THR A 210 3.31 0.18 -14.63
CA THR A 210 2.64 0.80 -15.80
C THR A 210 3.15 0.27 -17.14
N LYS A 211 4.26 -0.47 -17.13
CA LYS A 211 4.94 -0.98 -18.33
C LYS A 211 4.58 -2.44 -18.65
N TYR A 212 3.75 -3.06 -17.81
CA TYR A 212 3.32 -4.45 -17.93
C TYR A 212 1.91 -4.60 -17.37
N VAL A 213 1.24 -5.70 -17.71
CA VAL A 213 -0.09 -6.01 -17.18
C VAL A 213 0.05 -6.49 -15.73
N THR A 214 -0.72 -5.88 -14.83
CA THR A 214 -0.74 -6.23 -13.40
C THR A 214 -2.04 -6.92 -12.98
N ALA A 215 -3.13 -6.70 -13.72
CA ALA A 215 -4.47 -7.11 -13.31
C ALA A 215 -4.63 -8.63 -13.20
N ASN A 216 -3.89 -9.39 -14.01
CA ASN A 216 -3.84 -10.85 -14.00
C ASN A 216 -3.26 -11.42 -12.71
N THR A 217 -2.32 -10.72 -12.05
CA THR A 217 -1.69 -11.21 -10.82
C THR A 217 -2.41 -10.78 -9.55
N PHE A 218 -3.37 -9.85 -9.63
CA PHE A 218 -4.03 -9.28 -8.44
C PHE A 218 -4.68 -10.32 -7.54
N LEU A 219 -5.25 -11.40 -8.08
CA LEU A 219 -5.88 -12.44 -7.26
C LEU A 219 -4.86 -13.17 -6.38
N GLU A 220 -3.74 -13.59 -6.97
CA GLU A 220 -2.62 -14.22 -6.26
C GLU A 220 -2.03 -13.25 -5.24
N ASP A 221 -1.75 -12.02 -5.65
CA ASP A 221 -1.21 -10.97 -4.80
C ASP A 221 -2.10 -10.68 -3.57
N ILE A 222 -3.43 -10.69 -3.75
CA ILE A 222 -4.40 -10.48 -2.66
C ILE A 222 -4.42 -11.71 -1.73
N ALA A 223 -4.37 -12.92 -2.29
CA ALA A 223 -4.30 -14.16 -1.52
C ALA A 223 -3.02 -14.25 -0.68
N ASP A 224 -1.86 -13.91 -1.24
CA ASP A 224 -0.59 -13.88 -0.52
C ASP A 224 -0.65 -12.95 0.70
N VAL A 225 -1.26 -11.77 0.54
CA VAL A 225 -1.47 -10.84 1.66
C VAL A 225 -2.42 -11.44 2.70
N HIS A 226 -3.48 -12.14 2.30
CA HIS A 226 -4.39 -12.82 3.23
C HIS A 226 -3.65 -13.84 4.10
N PHE A 227 -2.90 -14.74 3.47
CA PHE A 227 -2.14 -15.77 4.18
C PHE A 227 -1.09 -15.16 5.09
N MET A 228 -0.29 -14.24 4.57
CA MET A 228 0.73 -13.52 5.34
C MET A 228 0.13 -12.84 6.56
N LEU A 229 -0.96 -12.07 6.41
CA LEU A 229 -1.62 -11.42 7.55
C LEU A 229 -2.26 -12.41 8.52
N GLY A 230 -2.71 -13.58 8.05
CA GLY A 230 -3.22 -14.66 8.88
C GLY A 230 -2.14 -15.30 9.74
N GLU A 231 -1.04 -15.74 9.12
CA GLU A 231 0.11 -16.29 9.85
C GLU A 231 0.64 -15.28 10.87
N TRP A 232 0.67 -14.00 10.50
CA TRP A 232 1.20 -12.93 11.33
C TRP A 232 0.24 -12.47 12.43
N SER A 233 -1.07 -12.69 12.28
CA SER A 233 -2.04 -12.45 13.35
C SER A 233 -2.07 -13.60 14.37
N ASP A 234 -1.70 -14.80 13.95
CA ASP A 234 -1.91 -16.01 14.73
C ASP A 234 -0.62 -16.47 15.45
N HIS A 235 0.55 -16.13 14.92
CA HIS A 235 1.86 -16.51 15.45
C HIS A 235 2.72 -15.33 15.92
N VAL A 236 3.61 -15.60 16.87
CA VAL A 236 4.68 -14.66 17.28
C VAL A 236 5.87 -14.86 16.34
N ILE A 237 6.20 -13.83 15.55
CA ILE A 237 7.19 -13.94 14.47
C ILE A 237 8.57 -13.41 14.88
N CYS A 238 8.63 -12.47 15.82
CA CYS A 238 9.88 -11.89 16.33
C CYS A 238 9.68 -11.16 17.65
N GLY A 239 10.75 -11.07 18.46
CA GLY A 239 10.89 -10.15 19.58
C GLY A 239 9.64 -9.99 20.46
N ASP A 240 9.27 -8.73 20.70
CA ASP A 240 8.10 -8.27 21.44
C ASP A 240 6.80 -8.65 20.70
N GLY A 241 6.51 -9.95 20.66
CA GLY A 241 5.57 -10.61 19.74
C GLY A 241 4.16 -10.06 19.72
N GLU A 242 3.72 -9.50 20.85
CA GLU A 242 2.41 -8.87 21.00
C GLU A 242 2.26 -7.63 20.11
N ILE A 243 3.32 -6.85 19.88
CA ILE A 243 3.26 -5.64 19.05
C ILE A 243 3.06 -6.00 17.58
N PHE A 244 3.82 -6.98 17.07
CA PHE A 244 3.70 -7.44 15.69
C PHE A 244 2.37 -8.11 15.43
N LYS A 245 1.88 -8.92 16.38
CA LYS A 245 0.55 -9.51 16.34
C LYS A 245 -0.54 -8.45 16.30
N CYS A 246 -0.42 -7.39 17.11
CA CYS A 246 -1.36 -6.26 17.10
C CYS A 246 -1.34 -5.52 15.75
N MET A 247 -0.15 -5.31 15.19
CA MET A 247 0.02 -4.69 13.87
C MET A 247 -0.63 -5.54 12.77
N ALA A 248 -0.31 -6.83 12.70
CA ALA A 248 -0.89 -7.76 11.73
C ALA A 248 -2.41 -7.83 11.86
N THR A 249 -2.94 -7.92 13.08
CA THR A 249 -4.38 -7.90 13.35
C THR A 249 -5.05 -6.63 12.81
N LYS A 250 -4.49 -5.43 13.07
CA LYS A 250 -5.05 -4.18 12.52
C LYS A 250 -5.00 -4.12 11.01
N MET A 251 -3.91 -4.59 10.41
CA MET A 251 -3.77 -4.67 8.96
C MET A 251 -4.78 -5.65 8.36
N LYS A 252 -4.99 -6.81 9.01
CA LYS A 252 -5.96 -7.84 8.62
C LYS A 252 -7.38 -7.30 8.68
N THR A 253 -7.78 -6.62 9.74
CA THR A 253 -9.11 -5.95 9.80
C THR A 253 -9.30 -4.95 8.66
N LYS A 254 -8.25 -4.21 8.29
CA LYS A 254 -8.31 -3.27 7.16
C LYS A 254 -8.39 -3.98 5.82
N TYR A 255 -7.66 -5.09 5.66
CA TYR A 255 -7.69 -5.95 4.49
C TYR A 255 -9.10 -6.54 4.29
N GLU A 256 -9.69 -7.10 5.35
CA GLU A 256 -10.99 -7.77 5.34
C GLU A 256 -12.13 -6.82 4.93
N LYS A 257 -12.01 -5.53 5.25
CA LYS A 257 -12.95 -4.51 4.78
C LYS A 257 -13.08 -4.45 3.24
N TYR A 258 -12.03 -4.79 2.51
CA TYR A 258 -12.00 -4.69 1.04
C TYR A 258 -12.02 -6.05 0.35
N TRP A 259 -11.36 -7.05 0.93
CA TRP A 259 -11.14 -8.37 0.33
C TRP A 259 -11.52 -9.53 1.26
N GLY A 260 -12.19 -9.25 2.38
CA GLY A 260 -12.69 -10.25 3.33
C GLY A 260 -13.92 -11.02 2.83
N ASP A 261 -14.63 -10.46 1.87
CA ASP A 261 -15.83 -11.03 1.27
C ASP A 261 -15.66 -11.10 -0.26
N PRO A 262 -15.33 -12.29 -0.81
CA PRO A 262 -15.14 -12.47 -2.23
C PRO A 262 -16.35 -12.06 -3.08
N GLU A 263 -17.59 -12.12 -2.57
CA GLU A 263 -18.79 -11.75 -3.31
C GLU A 263 -18.86 -10.24 -3.57
N LYS A 264 -18.27 -9.45 -2.67
CA LYS A 264 -18.18 -7.98 -2.79
C LYS A 264 -17.00 -7.52 -3.62
N MET A 265 -16.06 -8.42 -3.95
CA MET A 265 -14.92 -8.10 -4.80
C MET A 265 -15.35 -7.86 -6.25
N ASN A 266 -14.60 -7.01 -6.95
CA ASN A 266 -14.85 -6.78 -8.36
C ASN A 266 -14.47 -8.03 -9.17
N LYS A 267 -15.43 -8.62 -9.90
CA LYS A 267 -15.22 -9.88 -10.64
C LYS A 267 -14.11 -9.82 -11.69
N TYR A 268 -13.72 -8.63 -12.16
CA TYR A 268 -12.58 -8.53 -13.07
C TYR A 268 -11.25 -8.97 -12.47
N ILE A 269 -11.11 -8.99 -11.13
CA ILE A 269 -9.92 -9.56 -10.46
C ILE A 269 -9.82 -11.06 -10.79
N PHE A 270 -10.93 -11.78 -10.71
CA PHE A 270 -10.99 -13.21 -11.01
C PHE A 270 -10.93 -13.48 -12.51
N ILE A 271 -11.68 -12.72 -13.32
CA ILE A 271 -11.67 -12.86 -14.79
C ILE A 271 -10.26 -12.64 -15.34
N ALA A 272 -9.55 -11.61 -14.89
CA ALA A 272 -8.19 -11.33 -15.37
C ALA A 272 -7.21 -12.47 -15.06
N ALA A 273 -7.31 -13.07 -13.87
CA ALA A 273 -6.50 -14.22 -13.49
C ALA A 273 -6.86 -15.48 -14.31
N ILE A 274 -8.15 -15.75 -14.54
CA ILE A 274 -8.61 -16.90 -15.34
C ILE A 274 -8.17 -16.79 -16.81
N LEU A 275 -8.17 -15.58 -17.35
CA LEU A 275 -7.76 -15.32 -18.74
C LEU A 275 -6.25 -15.40 -18.94
N ASP A 276 -5.45 -15.50 -17.87
CA ASP A 276 -4.01 -15.71 -17.94
C ASP A 276 -3.68 -17.21 -17.85
N PRO A 277 -3.20 -17.83 -18.94
CA PRO A 277 -2.81 -19.25 -18.94
C PRO A 277 -1.70 -19.57 -17.92
N SER A 278 -0.85 -18.60 -17.56
CA SER A 278 0.22 -18.81 -16.58
C SER A 278 -0.31 -18.89 -15.14
N CYS A 279 -1.45 -18.25 -14.86
CA CYS A 279 -2.16 -18.34 -13.58
C CYS A 279 -3.06 -19.58 -13.49
N LEU A 280 -3.28 -20.29 -14.61
CA LEU A 280 -4.21 -21.43 -14.69
C LEU A 280 -3.79 -22.58 -13.77
N VAL A 281 -2.48 -22.85 -13.66
CA VAL A 281 -1.94 -23.87 -12.74
C VAL A 281 -2.21 -23.50 -11.28
N LEU A 282 -2.09 -22.22 -10.93
CA LEU A 282 -2.35 -21.72 -9.58
C LEU A 282 -3.85 -21.77 -9.24
N ILE A 283 -4.70 -21.45 -10.20
CA ILE A 283 -6.16 -21.59 -10.10
C ILE A 283 -6.55 -23.06 -9.94
N LEU A 284 -5.99 -23.97 -10.73
CA LEU A 284 -6.22 -25.40 -10.60
C LEU A 284 -5.67 -25.95 -9.27
N TYR A 285 -4.52 -25.44 -8.81
CA TYR A 285 -3.96 -25.81 -7.51
C TYR A 285 -4.83 -25.34 -6.34
N ALA A 286 -5.34 -24.10 -6.39
CA ALA A 286 -6.30 -23.56 -5.42
C ALA A 286 -7.63 -24.35 -5.38
N ARG A 287 -8.00 -25.03 -6.47
CA ARG A 287 -9.12 -25.98 -6.47
C ARG A 287 -8.82 -27.27 -5.70
N THR A 288 -7.54 -27.65 -5.55
CA THR A 288 -7.11 -28.96 -5.01
C THR A 288 -6.54 -28.96 -3.59
N LYS A 289 -6.12 -27.82 -3.02
CA LYS A 289 -5.74 -27.71 -1.60
C LYS A 289 -6.27 -26.44 -0.92
N GLU A 290 -6.74 -26.62 0.33
CA GLU A 290 -6.90 -25.76 1.53
C GLU A 290 -6.95 -24.21 1.46
N SER A 291 -7.03 -23.57 0.30
CA SER A 291 -7.43 -22.16 0.17
C SER A 291 -8.93 -22.08 -0.12
N HIS A 292 -9.75 -22.52 0.85
CA HIS A 292 -11.22 -22.42 0.74
C HIS A 292 -11.69 -20.97 0.52
N PHE A 293 -10.88 -19.98 0.88
CA PHE A 293 -11.27 -18.57 0.91
C PHE A 293 -11.72 -18.00 -0.43
N PHE A 294 -11.07 -18.36 -1.55
CA PHE A 294 -11.44 -17.89 -2.90
C PHE A 294 -11.98 -18.97 -3.83
N LYS A 295 -11.95 -20.23 -3.41
CA LYS A 295 -12.25 -21.39 -4.28
C LYS A 295 -13.63 -21.27 -4.92
N ASP A 296 -14.66 -21.06 -4.13
CA ASP A 296 -16.05 -21.01 -4.60
C ASP A 296 -16.24 -19.86 -5.61
N MET A 297 -15.65 -18.69 -5.35
CA MET A 297 -15.74 -17.53 -6.24
C MET A 297 -15.02 -17.74 -7.58
N ILE A 298 -13.88 -18.44 -7.57
CA ILE A 298 -13.15 -18.82 -8.77
C ILE A 298 -13.99 -19.78 -9.61
N GLU A 299 -14.59 -20.80 -9.00
CA GLU A 299 -15.42 -21.80 -9.69
C GLU A 299 -16.69 -21.16 -10.27
N ASP A 300 -17.38 -20.31 -9.51
CA ASP A 300 -18.56 -19.57 -9.98
C ASP A 300 -18.23 -18.63 -11.14
N THR A 301 -17.09 -17.93 -11.06
CA THR A 301 -16.65 -17.02 -12.13
C THR A 301 -16.28 -17.80 -13.38
N TYR A 302 -15.55 -18.91 -13.24
CA TYR A 302 -15.19 -19.79 -14.35
C TYR A 302 -16.43 -20.37 -15.04
N GLY A 303 -17.39 -20.90 -14.26
CA GLY A 303 -18.66 -21.40 -14.76
C GLY A 303 -19.49 -20.32 -15.47
N SER A 304 -19.47 -19.09 -14.95
CA SER A 304 -20.12 -17.93 -15.60
C SER A 304 -19.46 -17.54 -16.92
N ILE A 305 -18.14 -17.71 -17.07
CA ILE A 305 -17.39 -17.36 -18.30
C ILE A 305 -17.63 -18.40 -19.39
N ILE A 306 -17.57 -19.69 -19.05
CA ILE A 306 -17.66 -20.78 -20.02
C ILE A 306 -19.12 -21.12 -20.35
N GLY A 307 -20.05 -20.61 -19.55
CA GLY A 307 -21.47 -20.94 -19.62
C GLY A 307 -21.74 -22.30 -18.99
N HIS A 308 -22.95 -22.48 -18.45
CA HIS A 308 -23.49 -23.81 -18.18
C HIS A 308 -23.73 -24.54 -19.50
N ASP A 309 -22.67 -24.92 -20.21
CA ASP A 309 -22.76 -25.84 -21.33
C ASP A 309 -22.19 -27.19 -20.91
N THR A 310 -22.95 -27.86 -20.04
CA THR A 310 -22.79 -29.29 -19.73
C THR A 310 -23.20 -30.20 -20.90
N THR A 311 -23.27 -29.70 -22.15
CA THR A 311 -23.62 -30.54 -23.32
C THR A 311 -22.49 -30.80 -24.32
N ARG A 312 -21.22 -30.50 -23.99
CA ARG A 312 -20.08 -31.07 -24.73
C ARG A 312 -19.24 -32.02 -23.88
N LYS A 313 -19.80 -33.21 -23.66
CA LYS A 313 -18.99 -34.43 -23.67
C LYS A 313 -18.56 -34.68 -25.12
N VAL A 314 -17.27 -34.54 -25.42
CA VAL A 314 -16.49 -35.47 -26.25
C VAL A 314 -15.06 -35.42 -25.74
#